data_AF-A0A5C7QM19-F1
#
_entry.id   AF-A0A5C7QM19-F1
#
_cell.length_a   1.000
_cell.length_b   1.000
_cell.length_c   1.000
_cell.angle_alpha   90.00
_cell.angle_beta   90.00
_cell.angle_gamma   90.00
#
_symmetry.space_group_name_H-M   'P 1'
#
loop_
_entity.id
_entity.type
_entity.pdbx_description
1 polymer ?
#
loop_
_entity_poly.entity_id
_entity_poly.type
_entity_poly.pdbx_seq_one_letter_code
_entity_poly.pdbx_strand_id
1 'polypeptide(L)'
;MKRKARRWQTGLNLLEVLIATLVLSLGLLGLAGLQVSSLKTTQNASLKQTATLVLYDLLERMRSNRSAVLAGDYVQTTNCTASPPAACSTACSPAEQANHDLYQVLCQNNSQSLPAGQLVITCPTGGDCGLGLRFLLTWEERLEQQGIHAAAVTGQAAVEKEHDSIRLEMDAVI
;
A
#
# COMPACT_ATOMS: atom_id res chain seq x y z
N MET A 1 -5.89 -16.16 -76.18
CA MET A 1 -4.63 -15.64 -75.60
C MET A 1 -4.96 -14.76 -74.39
N LYS A 2 -4.60 -15.16 -73.17
CA LYS A 2 -4.82 -14.35 -71.95
C LYS A 2 -3.55 -13.56 -71.62
N ARG A 3 -3.56 -12.23 -71.77
CA ARG A 3 -2.43 -11.35 -71.41
C ARG A 3 -2.38 -11.19 -69.89
N LYS A 4 -1.31 -11.65 -69.24
CA LYS A 4 -1.03 -11.37 -67.82
C LYS A 4 -0.70 -9.87 -67.68
N ALA A 5 -1.53 -9.14 -66.93
CA ALA A 5 -1.21 -7.78 -66.53
C ALA A 5 0.04 -7.80 -65.63
N ARG A 6 1.07 -7.01 -65.97
CA ARG A 6 2.25 -6.82 -65.09
C ARG A 6 1.82 -5.95 -63.92
N ARG A 7 1.85 -6.50 -62.70
CA ARG A 7 1.71 -5.69 -61.48
C ARG A 7 2.94 -4.79 -61.38
N TRP A 8 2.73 -3.48 -61.35
CA TRP A 8 3.78 -2.52 -61.03
C TRP A 8 4.09 -2.63 -59.54
N GLN A 9 5.34 -2.94 -59.20
CA GLN A 9 5.83 -2.81 -57.84
C GLN A 9 6.14 -1.34 -57.60
N THR A 10 5.29 -0.68 -56.83
CA THR A 10 5.62 0.62 -56.23
C THR A 10 6.55 0.35 -55.05
N GLY A 11 7.83 0.72 -55.18
CA GLY A 11 8.80 0.65 -54.08
C GLY A 11 8.47 1.65 -52.98
N LEU A 12 8.87 1.35 -51.75
CA LEU A 12 8.71 2.24 -50.60
C LEU A 12 9.60 3.48 -50.78
N ASN A 13 9.02 4.67 -50.57
CA ASN A 13 9.79 5.92 -50.57
C ASN A 13 10.53 6.08 -49.24
N LEU A 14 11.73 6.67 -49.22
CA LEU A 14 12.49 6.99 -48.00
C LEU A 14 11.67 7.85 -47.02
N LEU A 15 10.84 8.76 -47.54
CA LEU A 15 9.94 9.59 -46.74
C LEU A 15 8.87 8.75 -46.02
N GLU A 16 8.37 7.69 -46.65
CA GLU A 16 7.34 6.82 -46.10
C GLU A 16 7.87 6.03 -44.90
N VAL A 17 9.10 5.53 -45.00
CA VAL A 17 9.76 4.83 -43.89
C VAL A 17 10.06 5.78 -42.73
N LEU A 18 10.49 7.02 -43.01
CA LEU A 18 10.77 8.02 -41.98
C LEU A 18 9.50 8.41 -41.20
N ILE A 19 8.39 8.62 -41.89
CA ILE A 19 7.10 8.93 -41.26
C ILE A 19 6.60 7.72 -40.46
N ALA A 20 6.73 6.51 -41.01
CA ALA A 20 6.33 5.29 -40.32
C ALA A 20 7.11 5.08 -39.00
N THR A 21 8.44 5.29 -38.99
CA THR A 21 9.25 5.18 -37.78
C THR A 21 8.98 6.31 -36.79
N LEU A 22 8.69 7.53 -37.26
CA LEU A 22 8.27 8.64 -36.40
C LEU A 22 6.96 8.30 -35.67
N VAL A 23 5.93 7.89 -36.41
CA VAL A 23 4.63 7.53 -35.82
C VAL A 23 4.77 6.33 -34.87
N LEU A 24 5.56 5.32 -35.25
CA LEU A 24 5.83 4.16 -34.40
C LEU A 24 6.52 4.54 -33.09
N SER A 25 7.54 5.41 -33.15
CA SER A 25 8.26 5.83 -31.94
C SER A 25 7.36 6.59 -30.98
N LEU A 26 6.53 7.52 -31.47
CA LEU A 26 5.53 8.21 -30.66
C LEU A 26 4.51 7.24 -30.03
N GLY A 27 4.06 6.24 -30.79
CA GLY A 27 3.17 5.19 -30.27
C GLY A 27 3.80 4.37 -29.14
N LEU A 28 5.09 4.00 -29.28
CA LEU A 28 5.83 3.27 -28.25
C LEU A 28 6.08 4.11 -26.99
N LEU A 29 6.36 5.41 -27.13
CA LEU A 29 6.46 6.32 -25.98
C LEU A 29 5.13 6.39 -25.21
N GLY A 30 4.00 6.47 -25.92
CA GLY A 30 2.68 6.43 -25.30
C GLY A 30 2.42 5.13 -24.52
N LEU A 31 2.77 3.98 -25.11
CA LEU A 31 2.67 2.67 -24.46
C LEU A 31 3.53 2.59 -23.19
N ALA A 32 4.77 3.08 -23.23
CA ALA A 32 5.66 3.09 -22.08
C ALA A 32 5.09 3.91 -20.91
N GLY A 33 4.50 5.07 -21.19
CA GLY A 33 3.81 5.87 -20.18
C GLY A 33 2.66 5.14 -19.51
N LEU A 34 1.83 4.44 -20.30
CA LEU A 34 0.75 3.60 -19.78
C LEU A 34 1.27 2.44 -18.93
N GLN A 35 2.38 1.82 -19.32
CA GLN A 35 2.99 0.72 -18.56
C GLN A 35 3.44 1.18 -17.17
N VAL A 36 4.08 2.35 -17.07
CA VAL A 36 4.49 2.93 -15.77
C VAL A 36 3.29 3.25 -14.88
N SER A 37 2.24 3.85 -15.46
CA SER A 37 1.00 4.16 -14.73
C SER A 37 0.30 2.89 -14.21
N SER A 38 0.25 1.86 -15.06
CA SER A 38 -0.30 0.54 -14.69
C SER A 38 0.48 -0.12 -13.56
N LEU A 39 1.81 -0.03 -13.56
CA LEU A 39 2.64 -0.52 -12.46
C LEU A 39 2.35 0.20 -11.14
N LYS A 40 2.26 1.54 -11.15
CA LYS A 40 1.93 2.34 -9.95
C LYS A 40 0.58 1.93 -9.36
N THR A 41 -0.46 1.85 -10.20
CA THR A 41 -1.81 1.48 -9.75
C THR A 41 -1.86 0.05 -9.20
N THR A 42 -1.15 -0.89 -9.85
CA THR A 42 -1.05 -2.29 -9.38
C THR A 42 -0.34 -2.38 -8.02
N GLN A 43 0.74 -1.64 -7.82
CA GLN A 43 1.44 -1.60 -6.53
C GLN A 43 0.54 -1.06 -5.41
N ASN A 44 -0.20 0.02 -5.67
CA ASN A 44 -1.11 0.60 -4.69
C ASN A 44 -2.28 -0.33 -4.34
N ALA A 45 -2.82 -1.03 -5.34
CA ALA A 45 -3.83 -2.05 -5.10
C ALA A 45 -3.30 -3.19 -4.23
N SER A 46 -2.07 -3.66 -4.46
CA SER A 46 -1.41 -4.68 -3.65
C SER A 46 -1.18 -4.24 -2.19
N LEU A 47 -0.76 -2.99 -1.98
CA LEU A 47 -0.62 -2.43 -0.62
C LEU A 47 -1.96 -2.33 0.10
N LYS A 48 -3.01 -1.85 -0.57
CA LYS A 48 -4.38 -1.80 -0.01
C LYS A 48 -4.92 -3.19 0.32
N GLN A 49 -4.65 -4.18 -0.53
CA GLN A 49 -5.02 -5.57 -0.26
C GLN A 49 -4.29 -6.09 0.99
N THR A 50 -2.99 -5.81 1.12
CA THR A 50 -2.22 -6.19 2.30
C THR A 50 -2.77 -5.51 3.56
N ALA A 51 -3.01 -4.20 3.53
CA ALA A 51 -3.63 -3.45 4.63
C ALA A 51 -4.99 -4.02 5.05
N THR A 52 -5.80 -4.45 4.08
CA THR A 52 -7.09 -5.11 4.35
C THR A 52 -6.89 -6.45 5.05
N LEU A 53 -5.94 -7.28 4.60
CA LEU A 53 -5.62 -8.56 5.25
C LEU A 53 -5.09 -8.37 6.68
N VAL A 54 -4.27 -7.35 6.91
CA VAL A 54 -3.77 -6.95 8.24
C VAL A 54 -4.93 -6.64 9.19
N LEU A 55 -5.90 -5.85 8.72
CA LEU A 55 -7.08 -5.52 9.52
C LEU A 55 -7.95 -6.76 9.81
N TYR A 56 -8.11 -7.67 8.86
CA TYR A 56 -8.86 -8.92 9.09
C TYR A 56 -8.16 -9.88 10.07
N ASP A 57 -6.83 -10.02 9.99
CA ASP A 57 -6.05 -10.80 10.98
C ASP A 57 -6.22 -10.22 12.39
N LEU A 58 -6.15 -8.89 12.50
CA LEU A 58 -6.39 -8.21 13.77
C LEU A 58 -7.82 -8.41 14.29
N LEU A 59 -8.82 -8.33 13.43
CA LEU A 59 -10.22 -8.58 13.81
C LEU A 59 -10.41 -9.99 14.36
N GLU A 60 -9.80 -11.00 13.77
CA GLU A 60 -9.92 -12.38 14.26
C GLU A 60 -9.29 -12.54 15.65
N ARG A 61 -8.13 -11.90 15.89
CA ARG A 61 -7.49 -11.86 17.21
C ARG A 61 -8.35 -11.16 18.25
N MET A 62 -8.94 -10.03 17.87
CA MET A 62 -9.87 -9.29 18.73
C MET A 62 -11.14 -10.10 19.04
N ARG A 63 -11.65 -10.91 18.10
CA ARG A 63 -12.76 -11.85 18.36
C ARG A 63 -12.37 -12.90 19.39
N SER A 64 -11.13 -13.41 19.32
CA SER A 64 -10.59 -14.32 20.33
C SER A 64 -10.39 -13.64 21.70
N ASN A 65 -10.12 -12.34 21.74
CA ASN A 65 -9.87 -11.56 22.96
C ASN A 65 -10.96 -10.49 23.19
N ARG A 66 -12.23 -10.92 23.12
CA ARG A 66 -13.38 -10.01 23.16
C ARG A 66 -13.47 -9.18 24.45
N SER A 67 -13.01 -9.72 25.58
CA SER A 67 -12.99 -8.99 26.86
C SER A 67 -12.12 -7.73 26.79
N ALA A 68 -10.95 -7.81 26.13
CA ALA A 68 -10.05 -6.68 25.95
C ALA A 68 -10.64 -5.63 24.99
N VAL A 69 -11.38 -6.07 23.98
CA VAL A 69 -12.12 -5.16 23.08
C VAL A 69 -13.16 -4.35 23.83
N LEU A 70 -13.99 -5.02 24.65
CA LEU A 70 -15.04 -4.35 25.42
C LEU A 70 -14.46 -3.45 26.52
N ALA A 71 -13.28 -3.78 27.06
CA ALA A 71 -12.55 -2.95 28.00
C ALA A 71 -11.83 -1.75 27.35
N GLY A 72 -11.75 -1.71 26.01
CA GLY A 72 -11.07 -0.65 25.27
C GLY A 72 -9.55 -0.81 25.19
N ASP A 73 -8.99 -1.98 25.53
CA ASP A 73 -7.54 -2.22 25.57
C ASP A 73 -6.88 -2.17 24.18
N TYR A 74 -7.67 -2.28 23.10
CA TYR A 74 -7.19 -2.11 21.73
C TYR A 74 -7.26 -0.66 21.23
N VAL A 75 -7.85 0.27 22.00
CA VAL A 75 -8.07 1.67 21.60
C VAL A 75 -6.77 2.47 21.80
N GLN A 76 -5.92 2.41 20.79
CA GLN A 76 -4.64 3.12 20.80
C GLN A 76 -4.14 3.43 19.39
N THR A 77 -3.12 4.27 19.35
CA THR A 77 -2.28 4.50 18.17
C THR A 77 -1.08 3.57 18.25
N THR A 78 -0.96 2.65 17.30
CA THR A 78 0.15 1.72 17.18
C THR A 78 1.02 2.08 15.97
N ASN A 79 2.33 2.14 16.17
CA ASN A 79 3.34 2.29 15.13
C ASN A 79 4.55 1.40 15.46
N CYS A 80 5.46 1.24 14.50
CA CYS A 80 6.60 0.34 14.63
C CYS A 80 7.87 1.00 15.16
N THR A 81 7.77 2.19 15.75
CA THR A 81 8.91 2.88 16.39
C THR A 81 9.01 2.57 17.88
N ALA A 82 7.92 2.10 18.50
CA ALA A 82 7.91 1.64 19.88
C ALA A 82 8.63 0.28 20.05
N SER A 83 9.22 0.06 21.23
CA SER A 83 9.81 -1.23 21.60
C SER A 83 8.75 -2.35 21.57
N PRO A 84 9.12 -3.58 21.20
CA PRO A 84 8.24 -4.73 21.31
C PRO A 84 7.65 -4.83 22.73
N PRO A 85 6.33 -5.10 22.88
CA PRO A 85 5.74 -5.41 24.18
C PRO A 85 6.29 -6.75 24.71
N ALA A 86 6.13 -6.98 26.01
CA ALA A 86 6.57 -8.21 26.66
C ALA A 86 6.01 -9.45 25.94
N ALA A 87 6.83 -10.49 25.80
CA ALA A 87 6.45 -11.71 25.10
C ALA A 87 5.35 -12.46 25.85
N CYS A 88 4.30 -12.84 25.12
CA CYS A 88 3.14 -13.49 25.69
C CYS A 88 3.28 -15.02 25.74
N SER A 89 4.14 -15.54 26.63
CA SER A 89 4.57 -16.95 26.57
C SER A 89 4.03 -17.89 27.67
N THR A 90 3.50 -17.38 28.80
CA THR A 90 3.04 -18.26 29.90
C THR A 90 1.79 -17.79 30.64
N ALA A 91 1.54 -16.47 30.76
CA ALA A 91 0.25 -15.89 31.17
C ALA A 91 0.22 -14.39 30.83
N CYS A 92 -0.67 -13.97 29.94
CA CYS A 92 -0.94 -12.55 29.71
C CYS A 92 -2.33 -12.19 30.19
N SER A 93 -2.46 -11.02 30.77
CA SER A 93 -3.76 -10.36 30.87
C SER A 93 -4.32 -10.09 29.47
N PRO A 94 -5.65 -9.98 29.33
CA PRO A 94 -6.30 -9.57 28.09
C PRO A 94 -5.71 -8.28 27.48
N ALA A 95 -5.32 -7.32 28.33
CA ALA A 95 -4.72 -6.05 27.91
C ALA A 95 -3.27 -6.20 27.39
N GLU A 96 -2.47 -7.06 28.02
CA GLU A 96 -1.11 -7.37 27.53
C GLU A 96 -1.17 -8.13 26.19
N GLN A 97 -2.13 -9.05 26.06
CA GLN A 97 -2.38 -9.76 24.81
C GLN A 97 -2.79 -8.79 23.68
N ALA A 98 -3.65 -7.80 23.97
CA ALA A 98 -4.03 -6.79 22.99
C ALA A 98 -2.83 -5.99 22.45
N ASN A 99 -1.94 -5.55 23.35
CA ASN A 99 -0.70 -4.88 22.95
C ASN A 99 0.22 -5.77 22.11
N HIS A 100 0.32 -7.05 22.48
CA HIS A 100 1.11 -8.02 21.72
C HIS A 100 0.53 -8.25 20.32
N ASP A 101 -0.78 -8.42 20.19
CA ASP A 101 -1.47 -8.60 18.91
C ASP A 101 -1.24 -7.41 17.97
N LEU A 102 -1.41 -6.19 18.48
CA LEU A 102 -1.23 -4.97 17.70
C LEU A 102 0.21 -4.87 17.16
N TYR A 103 1.21 -5.16 18.00
CA TYR A 103 2.61 -5.14 17.59
C TYR A 103 2.94 -6.27 16.61
N GLN A 104 2.45 -7.49 16.85
CA GLN A 104 2.72 -8.65 16.01
C GLN A 104 2.16 -8.43 14.60
N VAL A 105 0.90 -8.02 14.51
CA VAL A 105 0.19 -7.83 13.24
C VAL A 105 0.80 -6.68 12.44
N LEU A 106 1.00 -5.51 13.04
CA LEU A 106 1.50 -4.34 12.30
C LEU A 106 3.01 -4.41 12.06
N CYS A 107 3.79 -4.76 13.09
CA CYS A 107 5.23 -4.51 13.10
C CYS A 107 6.10 -5.74 12.88
N GLN A 108 5.78 -6.88 13.48
CA GLN A 108 6.54 -8.09 13.21
C GLN A 108 6.24 -8.67 11.83
N ASN A 109 4.95 -8.77 11.48
CA ASN A 109 4.54 -9.46 10.28
C ASN A 109 4.52 -8.56 9.03
N ASN A 110 4.26 -7.25 9.20
CA ASN A 110 3.88 -6.38 8.08
C ASN A 110 4.67 -5.07 7.96
N SER A 111 5.70 -4.84 8.78
CA SER A 111 6.51 -3.60 8.73
C SER A 111 7.20 -3.36 7.39
N GLN A 112 7.59 -4.42 6.68
CA GLN A 112 8.19 -4.31 5.33
C GLN A 112 7.14 -4.09 4.23
N SER A 113 5.92 -4.58 4.45
CA SER A 113 4.83 -4.54 3.48
C SER A 113 4.07 -3.22 3.55
N LEU A 114 3.99 -2.60 4.73
CA LEU A 114 3.37 -1.30 4.98
C LEU A 114 4.41 -0.36 5.60
N PRO A 115 5.22 0.32 4.77
CA PRO A 115 6.25 1.24 5.23
C PRO A 115 5.63 2.36 6.08
N ALA A 116 6.25 2.66 7.22
CA ALA A 116 5.76 3.65 8.18
C ALA A 116 4.27 3.44 8.55
N GLY A 117 3.81 2.19 8.59
CA GLY A 117 2.44 1.84 8.94
C GLY A 117 2.05 2.33 10.33
N GLN A 118 0.94 3.04 10.43
CA GLN A 118 0.33 3.48 11.68
C GLN A 118 -1.13 3.04 11.72
N LEU A 119 -1.51 2.37 12.80
CA LEU A 119 -2.87 1.92 13.04
C LEU A 119 -3.45 2.72 14.20
N VAL A 120 -4.61 3.34 13.98
CA VAL A 120 -5.38 4.02 15.01
C VAL A 120 -6.72 3.32 15.16
N ILE A 121 -7.03 2.90 16.38
CA ILE A 121 -8.31 2.28 16.71
C ILE A 121 -9.06 3.22 17.64
N THR A 122 -10.32 3.47 17.31
CA THR A 122 -11.21 4.32 18.10
C THR A 122 -12.56 3.66 18.28
N CYS A 123 -13.22 3.98 19.40
CA CYS A 123 -14.61 3.58 19.62
C CYS A 123 -15.54 4.73 19.21
N PRO A 124 -16.69 4.44 18.58
CA PRO A 124 -17.56 5.46 17.98
C PRO A 124 -18.14 6.42 19.03
N THR A 125 -18.26 5.99 20.28
CA THR A 125 -18.79 6.80 21.39
C THR A 125 -17.87 6.73 22.61
N GLY A 126 -16.95 7.68 22.73
CA GLY A 126 -16.34 8.11 24.00
C GLY A 126 -15.76 7.05 24.95
N GLY A 127 -15.44 5.84 24.47
CA GLY A 127 -14.93 4.73 25.28
C GLY A 127 -15.80 3.47 25.29
N ASP A 128 -17.06 3.54 24.83
CA ASP A 128 -17.91 2.36 24.68
C ASP A 128 -17.64 1.66 23.34
N CYS A 129 -16.93 0.54 23.39
CA CYS A 129 -16.56 -0.26 22.22
C CYS A 129 -17.58 -1.38 21.91
N GLY A 130 -18.68 -1.46 22.67
CA GLY A 130 -19.74 -2.45 22.48
C GLY A 130 -20.58 -2.25 21.20
N LEU A 131 -20.57 -1.05 20.63
CA LEU A 131 -21.27 -0.72 19.38
C LEU A 131 -20.41 -0.95 18.13
N GLY A 132 -19.12 -1.24 18.30
CA GLY A 132 -18.16 -1.43 17.23
C GLY A 132 -16.86 -0.67 17.44
N LEU A 133 -15.93 -0.88 16.51
CA LEU A 133 -14.61 -0.28 16.44
C LEU A 133 -14.43 0.37 15.07
N ARG A 134 -13.74 1.51 15.06
CA ARG A 134 -13.24 2.16 13.85
C ARG A 134 -11.73 2.01 13.77
N PHE A 135 -11.28 1.49 12.65
CA PHE A 135 -9.88 1.30 12.30
C PHE A 135 -9.49 2.34 11.25
N LEU A 136 -8.40 3.05 11.51
CA LEU A 136 -7.73 3.91 10.56
C LEU A 136 -6.29 3.41 10.42
N LEU A 137 -6.00 2.76 9.30
CA LEU A 137 -4.66 2.29 8.96
C LEU A 137 -4.06 3.22 7.91
N THR A 138 -2.92 3.82 8.22
CA THR A 138 -2.18 4.70 7.34
C THR A 138 -0.80 4.12 7.05
N TRP A 139 -0.30 4.33 5.83
CA TRP A 139 1.05 3.92 5.44
C TRP A 139 1.59 4.82 4.32
N GLU A 140 2.90 4.79 4.13
CA GLU A 140 3.57 5.55 3.08
C GLU A 140 3.61 4.79 1.74
N GLU A 141 3.46 5.50 0.63
CA GLU A 141 3.69 4.95 -0.70
C GLU A 141 5.20 4.69 -0.91
N ARG A 142 5.58 3.45 -1.24
CA ARG A 142 7.00 3.04 -1.41
C ARG A 142 7.77 3.88 -2.45
N LEU A 143 7.08 4.50 -3.39
CA LEU A 143 7.70 5.26 -4.50
C LEU A 143 8.42 6.54 -4.05
N GLU A 144 8.09 7.11 -2.88
CA GLU A 144 8.81 8.26 -2.34
C GLU A 144 10.22 7.90 -1.84
N GLN A 145 10.45 6.67 -1.38
CA GLN A 145 11.76 6.25 -0.87
C GLN A 145 12.81 6.07 -1.98
N GLN A 146 12.40 5.64 -3.18
CA GLN A 146 13.34 5.53 -4.31
C GLN A 146 13.80 6.89 -4.85
N GLY A 147 12.99 7.94 -4.69
CA GLY A 147 13.42 9.31 -4.96
C GLY A 147 14.37 9.88 -3.90
N ILE A 148 14.20 9.47 -2.63
CA ILE A 148 15.05 9.90 -1.50
C ILE A 148 16.44 9.25 -1.57
N HIS A 149 16.55 7.99 -1.97
CA HIS A 149 17.87 7.36 -2.17
C HIS A 149 18.65 7.97 -3.35
N ALA A 150 17.97 8.45 -4.40
CA ALA A 150 18.60 9.18 -5.48
C ALA A 150 18.98 10.63 -5.08
N ALA A 151 18.14 11.30 -4.27
CA ALA A 151 18.37 12.68 -3.82
C ALA A 151 19.39 12.80 -2.67
N ALA A 152 19.51 11.79 -1.82
CA ALA A 152 20.49 11.76 -0.71
C ALA A 152 21.95 11.68 -1.20
N VAL A 153 22.17 11.18 -2.43
CA VAL A 153 23.49 11.19 -3.08
C VAL A 153 23.88 12.61 -3.55
N THR A 154 22.91 13.52 -3.70
CA THR A 154 23.10 14.89 -4.22
C THR A 154 23.09 16.01 -3.18
N GLY A 155 22.96 15.72 -1.88
CA GLY A 155 23.20 16.70 -0.81
C GLY A 155 22.31 17.95 -0.88
N GLN A 156 21.03 17.81 -1.24
CA GLN A 156 20.06 18.91 -1.21
C GLN A 156 19.11 18.80 -0.02
N ALA A 157 18.88 19.97 0.59
CA ALA A 157 18.21 20.20 1.86
C ALA A 157 16.87 19.50 2.01
N ALA A 158 16.58 19.10 3.26
CA ALA A 158 15.30 18.61 3.73
C ALA A 158 14.19 19.62 3.40
N VAL A 159 13.49 19.38 2.30
CA VAL A 159 12.13 19.84 2.10
C VAL A 159 11.28 18.96 2.99
N GLU A 160 10.56 19.55 3.94
CA GLU A 160 9.52 18.89 4.71
C GLU A 160 8.44 18.44 3.72
N LYS A 161 8.62 17.21 3.21
CA LYS A 161 7.70 16.59 2.28
C LYS A 161 6.45 16.23 3.06
N GLU A 162 5.34 16.83 2.66
CA GLU A 162 4.00 16.33 2.95
C GLU A 162 3.92 14.90 2.39
N HIS A 163 4.19 13.92 3.24
CA HIS A 163 4.22 12.51 2.86
C HIS A 163 2.82 12.12 2.40
N ASP A 164 2.68 11.76 1.12
CA ASP A 164 1.41 11.30 0.54
C ASP A 164 1.05 9.94 1.19
N SER A 165 0.38 10.02 2.33
CA SER A 165 0.00 8.88 3.16
C SER A 165 -1.32 8.30 2.66
N ILE A 166 -1.29 7.03 2.31
CA ILE A 166 -2.50 6.30 1.93
C ILE A 166 -3.22 5.87 3.20
N ARG A 167 -4.55 5.96 3.19
CA ARG A 167 -5.40 5.62 4.33
C ARG A 167 -6.40 4.53 3.94
N LEU A 168 -6.65 3.62 4.88
CA LEU A 168 -7.72 2.64 4.85
C LEU A 168 -8.55 2.80 6.12
N GLU A 169 -9.83 3.09 5.94
CA GLU A 169 -10.81 3.17 7.01
C GLU A 169 -11.70 1.92 6.97
N MET A 170 -11.97 1.35 8.13
CA MET A 170 -12.83 0.18 8.29
C MET A 170 -13.59 0.30 9.61
N ASP A 171 -14.89 0.03 9.57
CA ASP A 171 -15.71 -0.10 10.78
C ASP A 171 -16.09 -1.59 10.95
N ALA A 172 -16.02 -2.10 12.17
CA ALA A 172 -16.36 -3.50 12.47
C ALA A 172 -17.00 -3.66 13.85
N VAL A 173 -17.78 -4.73 14.03
CA VAL A 173 -18.43 -5.09 15.30
C VAL A 173 -17.98 -6.50 15.71
N ILE A 174 -17.65 -6.68 16.98
CA ILE A 174 -17.00 -7.89 17.53
C ILE A 174 -17.94 -8.75 18.38
#